data_AF-A0A9E1S340-F1
#
_entry.id   AF-A0A9E1S340-F1
#
_cell.length_a   1.000
_cell.length_b   1.000
_cell.length_c   1.000
_cell.angle_alpha   90.00
_cell.angle_beta   90.00
_cell.angle_gamma   90.00
#
_symmetry.space_group_name_H-M   'P 1'
#
loop_
_entity.id
_entity.type
_entity.pdbx_description
1 polymer ?
#
loop_
_entity_poly.entity_id
_entity_poly.type
_entity_poly.pdbx_seq_one_letter_code
_entity_poly.pdbx_strand_id
1 'polypeptide(L)'
;LSKLCAALDVPWQEHEMITWPSGPRISDGVWAQHWYQSVWASTGFSAPTAQAKNLSGAAQSLAQNMRPYYQALAINRLTANG
;
A
#
# COMPACT_ATOMS: atom_id res chain seq x y z
N LEU A 1 -4.40 -7.89 5.04
CA LEU A 1 -3.45 -7.64 6.15
C LEU A 1 -3.39 -8.81 7.14
N SER A 2 -4.49 -9.54 7.39
CA SER A 2 -4.50 -10.76 8.22
C SER A 2 -3.33 -11.74 8.00
N LYS A 3 -2.93 -12.01 6.75
CA LYS A 3 -1.76 -12.88 6.46
C LYS A 3 -0.43 -12.32 6.95
N LEU A 4 -0.24 -11.00 6.89
CA LEU A 4 0.95 -10.36 7.43
C LEU A 4 0.97 -10.52 8.95
N CYS A 5 -0.18 -10.30 9.60
CA CYS A 5 -0.33 -10.48 11.03
C CYS A 5 -0.01 -11.93 11.46
N ALA A 6 -0.54 -12.93 10.74
CA ALA A 6 -0.23 -14.34 10.99
C ALA A 6 1.27 -14.67 10.81
N ALA A 7 1.92 -14.10 9.80
CA ALA A 7 3.36 -14.31 9.56
C ALA A 7 4.26 -13.66 10.64
N LEU A 8 3.75 -12.64 11.33
CA LEU A 8 4.46 -11.90 12.38
C LEU A 8 4.04 -12.31 13.80
N ASP A 9 3.19 -13.33 13.94
CA ASP A 9 2.58 -13.73 15.22
C ASP A 9 1.85 -12.57 15.94
N VAL A 10 1.16 -11.75 15.16
CA VAL A 10 0.33 -10.64 15.63
C VAL A 10 -1.15 -11.02 15.49
N PRO A 11 -1.98 -10.92 16.54
CA PRO A 11 -3.41 -11.14 16.43
C PRO A 11 -4.06 -10.15 15.46
N TRP A 12 -4.83 -10.65 14.49
CA TRP A 12 -5.58 -9.82 13.56
C TRP A 12 -6.81 -9.20 14.24
N GLN A 13 -6.96 -7.88 14.14
CA GLN A 13 -8.12 -7.14 14.65
C GLN A 13 -8.82 -6.44 13.47
N GLU A 14 -9.94 -7.01 13.04
CA GLU A 14 -10.52 -6.80 11.71
C GLU A 14 -10.97 -5.36 11.42
N HIS A 15 -11.26 -4.56 12.46
CA HIS A 15 -11.64 -3.16 12.29
C HIS A 15 -10.52 -2.21 12.72
N GLU A 16 -9.90 -2.46 13.86
CA GLU A 16 -8.91 -1.58 14.49
C GLU A 16 -7.65 -1.41 13.63
N MET A 17 -7.27 -2.44 12.87
CA MET A 17 -6.06 -2.41 12.04
C MET A 17 -6.24 -1.72 10.68
N ILE A 18 -7.48 -1.46 10.27
CA ILE A 18 -7.79 -0.91 8.93
C ILE A 18 -8.69 0.32 8.96
N THR A 19 -9.07 0.77 10.16
CA THR A 19 -9.87 1.97 10.37
C THR A 19 -9.16 2.95 11.28
N TRP A 20 -9.34 4.24 11.01
CA TRP A 20 -8.75 5.31 11.80
C TRP A 20 -9.61 6.59 11.72
N PRO A 21 -9.49 7.51 12.69
CA PRO A 21 -10.16 8.80 12.61
C PRO A 21 -9.54 9.66 11.49
N SER A 22 -10.39 10.49 10.89
CA SER A 22 -9.96 11.57 10.00
C SER A 22 -9.31 12.71 10.78
N GLY A 23 -8.54 13.52 10.07
CA GLY A 23 -7.85 14.70 10.58
C GLY A 23 -6.36 14.50 10.86
N PRO A 24 -5.69 15.58 11.30
CA PRO A 24 -4.27 15.55 11.65
C PRO A 24 -4.00 14.73 12.90
N ARG A 25 -2.78 14.19 12.98
CA ARG A 25 -2.28 13.40 14.12
C ARG A 25 -1.08 14.08 14.75
N ILE A 26 -0.87 13.84 16.04
CA ILE A 26 0.31 14.34 16.75
C ILE A 26 1.63 13.81 16.18
N SER A 27 1.59 12.62 15.54
CA SER A 27 2.72 11.99 14.86
C SER A 27 3.02 12.57 13.48
N ASP A 28 2.17 13.47 12.97
CA ASP A 28 2.35 14.03 11.64
C ASP A 28 3.58 14.94 11.60
N GLY A 29 4.43 14.74 10.60
CA GLY A 29 5.65 15.53 10.41
C GLY A 29 5.39 16.91 9.82
N VAL A 30 6.45 17.70 9.70
CA VAL A 30 6.42 19.09 9.19
C VAL A 30 5.79 19.24 7.79
N TRP A 31 5.78 18.18 6.99
CA TRP A 31 5.22 18.19 5.64
C TRP A 31 3.71 17.96 5.60
N ALA A 32 3.07 17.63 6.72
CA ALA A 32 1.67 17.20 6.72
C ALA A 32 0.71 18.29 6.23
N GLN A 33 0.93 19.54 6.64
CA GLN A 33 0.15 20.68 6.16
C GLN A 33 0.22 20.88 4.64
N HIS A 34 1.29 20.40 4.00
CA HIS A 34 1.48 20.54 2.56
C HIS A 34 0.98 19.33 1.78
N TRP A 35 1.17 18.10 2.28
CA TRP A 35 1.01 16.89 1.49
C TRP A 35 -0.02 15.88 2.04
N TYR A 36 -0.53 16.04 3.26
CA TYR A 36 -1.34 15.01 3.93
C TYR A 36 -2.85 15.23 3.81
N GLN A 37 -3.32 16.14 2.97
CA GLN A 37 -4.75 16.42 2.85
C GLN A 37 -5.59 15.14 2.55
N SER A 38 -5.10 14.25 1.67
CA SER A 38 -5.77 12.97 1.38
C SER A 38 -5.68 11.98 2.54
N VAL A 39 -4.57 11.97 3.28
CA VAL A 39 -4.37 11.14 4.48
C VAL A 39 -5.32 11.59 5.59
N TRP A 40 -5.43 12.90 5.85
CA TRP A 40 -6.35 13.48 6.83
C TRP A 40 -7.81 13.25 6.45
N ALA A 41 -8.15 13.20 5.17
CA ALA A 41 -9.51 12.89 4.73
C ALA A 41 -9.86 11.40 4.84
N SER A 42 -8.87 10.51 4.95
CA SER A 42 -9.08 9.06 4.98
C SER A 42 -9.46 8.55 6.38
N THR A 43 -10.26 7.49 6.40
CA THR A 43 -10.61 6.72 7.61
C THR A 43 -10.27 5.24 7.51
N GLY A 44 -9.61 4.84 6.42
CA GLY A 44 -9.26 3.46 6.09
C GLY A 44 -8.60 3.39 4.70
N PHE A 45 -8.31 2.17 4.23
CA PHE A 45 -7.76 1.97 2.90
C PHE A 45 -8.83 2.18 1.81
N SER A 46 -8.47 2.92 0.76
CA SER A 46 -9.29 2.99 -0.46
C SER A 46 -9.27 1.67 -1.22
N ALA A 47 -10.35 1.39 -1.97
CA ALA A 47 -10.39 0.25 -2.87
C ALA A 47 -9.25 0.34 -3.92
N PRO A 48 -8.66 -0.81 -4.33
CA PRO A 48 -7.64 -0.82 -5.36
C PRO A 48 -8.16 -0.23 -6.67
N THR A 49 -7.39 0.65 -7.29
CA THR A 49 -7.71 1.15 -8.63
C THR A 49 -7.45 0.05 -9.66
N ALA A 50 -8.50 -0.38 -10.38
CA ALA A 50 -8.43 -1.48 -11.35
C ALA A 50 -7.67 -1.15 -12.64
N GLN A 51 -7.19 0.08 -12.80
CA GLN A 51 -6.70 0.55 -14.09
C GLN A 51 -5.20 0.25 -14.27
N ALA A 52 -4.91 -0.77 -15.07
CA ALA A 52 -3.56 -0.97 -15.57
C ALA A 52 -3.16 0.23 -16.45
N LYS A 53 -2.08 0.90 -16.07
CA LYS A 53 -1.53 1.99 -16.89
C LYS A 53 -0.82 1.38 -18.10
N ASN A 54 -1.26 1.75 -19.30
CA ASN A 54 -0.53 1.47 -20.52
C ASN A 54 0.73 2.34 -20.54
N LEU A 55 1.90 1.72 -20.34
CA LEU A 55 3.18 2.39 -20.43
C LEU A 55 3.66 2.38 -21.89
N SER A 56 4.33 3.46 -22.30
CA SER A 56 4.96 3.56 -23.62
C SER A 56 6.35 4.20 -23.51
N GLY A 57 7.16 4.05 -24.57
CA GLY A 57 8.48 4.65 -24.67
C GLY A 57 9.40 4.29 -23.50
N ALA A 58 10.08 5.31 -22.96
CA ALA A 58 11.06 5.13 -21.88
C ALA A 58 10.49 4.46 -20.62
N ALA A 59 9.23 4.72 -20.29
CA ALA A 59 8.59 4.12 -19.11
C ALA A 59 8.38 2.61 -19.28
N GLN A 60 8.02 2.16 -20.50
CA GLN A 60 7.88 0.74 -20.80
C GLN A 60 9.24 0.02 -20.76
N SER A 61 10.26 0.61 -21.38
CA SER A 61 11.63 0.05 -21.36
C SER A 61 12.16 -0.06 -19.93
N LEU A 62 11.95 0.97 -19.10
CA LEU A 62 12.33 0.93 -17.69
C LEU A 62 11.60 -0.20 -16.95
N ALA A 63 10.29 -0.32 -17.12
CA ALA A 63 9.51 -1.37 -16.48
C ALA A 63 9.96 -2.79 -16.89
N GLN A 64 10.38 -2.98 -18.13
CA GLN A 64 10.95 -4.24 -18.61
C GLN A 64 12.32 -4.51 -17.98
N ASN A 65 13.20 -3.51 -17.94
CA ASN A 65 14.52 -3.63 -17.31
C ASN A 65 14.42 -3.96 -15.81
N MET A 66 13.40 -3.45 -15.12
CA MET A 66 13.18 -3.72 -13.70
C MET A 66 12.45 -5.05 -13.43
N ARG A 67 11.89 -5.69 -14.47
CA ARG A 67 11.07 -6.90 -14.34
C ARG A 67 11.77 -8.05 -13.62
N PRO A 68 13.04 -8.40 -13.89
CA PRO A 68 13.71 -9.52 -13.22
C PRO A 68 13.83 -9.31 -11.71
N TYR A 69 14.17 -8.09 -11.27
CA TYR A 69 14.27 -7.76 -9.85
C TYR A 69 12.91 -7.81 -9.15
N TYR A 70 11.86 -7.29 -9.79
CA TYR A 70 10.50 -7.43 -9.29
C TYR A 70 10.10 -8.90 -9.15
N GLN A 71 10.38 -9.74 -10.15
CA GLN A 71 10.07 -11.16 -10.12
C GLN A 71 10.81 -11.90 -8.99
N ALA A 72 12.08 -11.56 -8.75
CA ALA A 72 12.86 -12.12 -7.64
C ALA A 72 12.26 -11.79 -6.27
N LEU A 73 11.62 -10.63 -6.10
CA LEU A 73 10.87 -10.30 -4.88
C LEU A 73 9.49 -10.98 -4.85
N ALA A 74 8.84 -11.05 -6.01
CA ALA A 74 7.46 -11.52 -6.11
C ALA A 74 7.28 -13.00 -5.74
N ILE A 75 8.33 -13.83 -5.78
CA ILE A 75 8.26 -15.23 -5.32
C ILE A 75 8.05 -15.33 -3.80
N ASN A 76 8.44 -14.31 -3.04
CA ASN A 76 8.31 -14.26 -1.58
C ASN A 76 7.05 -13.52 -1.12
N ARG A 77 6.15 -13.15 -2.05
CA ARG A 77 4.97 -12.36 -1.71
C ARG A 77 3.98 -13.16 -0.88
N LEU A 78 3.31 -12.49 0.06
CA LEU A 78 2.11 -13.02 0.69
C LEU A 78 0.97 -13.01 -0.34
N THR A 79 0.54 -14.17 -0.82
CA THR A 79 -0.64 -14.33 -1.68
C THR A 79 -1.89 -14.40 -0.82
N ALA A 80 -3.07 -13.94 -1.25
CA ALA A 80 -4.32 -14.35 -0.62
C ALA A 80 -4.56 -15.85 -0.92
N ASN A 81 -5.00 -16.66 0.05
CA ASN A 81 -5.56 -17.97 -0.28
C ASN A 81 -6.99 -17.71 -0.72
N GLY A 82 -7.45 -18.47 -1.73
CA GLY A 82 -8.85 -18.42 -2.17
C GLY A 82 -9.82 -18.80 -1.07
#